data_AF-A0A1I7LPJ0-F1
#
_entry.id   AF-A0A1I7LPJ0-F1
#
_cell.length_a   1.000
_cell.length_b   1.000
_cell.length_c   1.000
_cell.angle_alpha   90.00
_cell.angle_beta   90.00
_cell.angle_gamma   90.00
#
_symmetry.space_group_name_H-M   'P 1'
#
loop_
_entity.id
_entity.type
_entity.pdbx_description
1 polymer ?
#
loop_
_entity_poly.entity_id
_entity_poly.type
_entity_poly.pdbx_seq_one_letter_code
_entity_poly.pdbx_strand_id
1 'polypeptide(L)'
;MPAVTIRNLSDEAHRALKVRAAQHGRSTEAEMRDILEAAVRPTHRVKLGTLLSAIGREAGLTEAELEPFDRLRGETPTAPMSFE
;
A
#
# COMPACT_ATOMS: atom_id res chain seq x y z
N MET A 1 4.85 8.00 9.98
CA MET A 1 4.30 8.23 8.63
C MET A 1 5.46 8.27 7.65
N PRO A 2 5.43 7.52 6.55
CA PRO A 2 6.45 7.66 5.51
C PRO A 2 6.36 9.06 4.89
N ALA A 3 7.50 9.69 4.65
CA ALA A 3 7.61 11.03 4.06
C ALA A 3 8.63 11.01 2.92
N VAL A 4 8.36 11.79 1.87
CA VAL A 4 9.22 11.91 0.68
C VAL A 4 9.42 13.39 0.38
N THR A 5 10.65 13.79 0.09
CA THR A 5 11.00 15.14 -0.36
C THR A 5 11.48 15.08 -1.81
N ILE A 6 10.78 15.77 -2.71
CA ILE A 6 11.19 15.89 -4.12
C ILE A 6 12.02 17.17 -4.26
N ARG A 7 13.33 17.01 -4.52
CA ARG A 7 14.24 18.14 -4.77
C ARG A 7 14.24 18.49 -6.26
N ASN A 8 14.52 19.75 -6.57
CA ASN A 8 14.65 20.27 -7.94
C ASN A 8 13.40 20.04 -8.82
N LEU A 9 12.20 20.08 -8.24
CA LEU A 9 10.95 20.07 -9.01
C LEU A 9 10.85 21.39 -9.78
N SER A 10 10.57 21.34 -11.08
CA SER A 10 10.41 22.55 -11.88
C SER A 10 9.23 23.38 -11.38
N ASP A 11 9.37 24.70 -11.43
CA ASP A 11 8.30 25.63 -11.04
C ASP A 11 7.02 25.41 -11.85
N GLU A 12 7.17 25.05 -13.13
CA GLU A 12 6.07 24.70 -14.01
C GLU A 12 5.31 23.47 -13.51
N ALA A 13 6.02 22.38 -13.15
CA ALA A 13 5.39 21.18 -12.62
C ALA A 13 4.69 21.46 -11.28
N HIS A 14 5.30 22.25 -10.41
CA HIS A 14 4.69 22.64 -9.14
C HIS A 14 3.41 23.47 -9.35
N ARG A 15 3.39 24.40 -10.31
CA ARG A 15 2.18 25.17 -10.68
C ARG A 15 1.11 24.27 -11.26
N ALA A 16 1.46 23.36 -12.17
CA ALA A 16 0.52 22.42 -12.76
C ALA A 16 -0.13 21.52 -11.69
N LEU A 17 0.65 21.04 -10.72
CA LEU A 17 0.13 20.27 -9.58
C LEU A 17 -0.84 21.09 -8.72
N LYS A 18 -0.54 22.37 -8.45
CA LYS A 18 -1.46 23.26 -7.71
C LYS A 18 -2.79 23.45 -8.44
N VAL A 19 -2.76 23.69 -9.75
CA VAL A 19 -3.97 23.86 -10.56
C VAL A 19 -4.79 22.56 -10.57
N ARG A 20 -4.15 21.42 -10.79
CA ARG A 20 -4.79 20.10 -10.78
C ARG A 20 -5.41 19.78 -9.41
N ALA A 21 -4.72 20.08 -8.32
CA ALA A 21 -5.23 19.88 -6.97
C ALA A 21 -6.48 20.74 -6.70
N ALA A 22 -6.49 22.00 -7.16
CA ALA A 22 -7.65 22.88 -7.06
C ALA A 22 -8.85 22.36 -7.87
N GLN A 23 -8.62 21.83 -9.07
CA GLN A 23 -9.66 21.20 -9.89
C GLN A 23 -10.29 19.98 -9.21
N HIS A 24 -9.50 19.20 -8.46
CA HIS A 24 -9.98 18.05 -7.69
C HIS A 24 -10.46 18.40 -6.27
N GLY A 25 -10.45 19.68 -5.89
CA GLY A 25 -10.91 20.12 -4.56
C GLY A 25 -10.07 19.59 -3.39
N ARG A 26 -8.77 19.34 -3.59
CA ARG A 26 -7.87 18.81 -2.55
C ARG A 26 -6.56 19.60 -2.45
N SER A 27 -5.79 19.35 -1.39
CA SER A 27 -4.48 19.98 -1.23
C SER A 27 -3.48 19.47 -2.27
N THR A 28 -2.45 20.27 -2.55
CA THR A 28 -1.37 19.87 -3.50
C THR A 28 -0.69 18.59 -3.03
N GLU A 29 -0.47 18.44 -1.72
CA GLU A 29 0.11 17.22 -1.15
C GLU A 29 -0.82 16.00 -1.34
N ALA A 30 -2.13 16.17 -1.16
CA ALA A 30 -3.10 15.09 -1.40
C ALA A 30 -3.14 14.67 -2.87
N GLU A 31 -3.03 15.64 -3.80
CA GLU A 31 -2.90 15.36 -5.24
C GLU A 31 -1.62 14.58 -5.55
N MET A 32 -0.48 15.00 -5.01
CA MET A 32 0.80 14.32 -5.21
C MET A 32 0.76 12.89 -4.68
N ARG A 33 0.16 12.67 -3.50
CA ARG A 33 0.00 11.34 -2.91
C ARG A 33 -0.85 10.43 -3.79
N ASP A 34 -1.97 10.94 -4.30
CA ASP A 34 -2.87 10.18 -5.16
C ASP A 34 -2.21 9.80 -6.50
N ILE A 35 -1.46 10.72 -7.12
CA ILE A 35 -0.68 10.44 -8.34
C ILE A 35 0.33 9.32 -8.08
N LEU A 36 1.08 9.41 -6.97
CA LEU A 36 2.07 8.38 -6.60
C LEU A 36 1.39 7.04 -6.33
N GLU A 37 0.29 7.02 -5.57
CA GLU A 37 -0.46 5.79 -5.28
C GLU A 37 -1.01 5.15 -6.56
N ALA A 38 -1.56 5.95 -7.48
CA ALA A 38 -2.05 5.45 -8.76
C ALA A 38 -0.91 4.91 -9.64
N ALA A 39 0.24 5.58 -9.66
CA ALA A 39 1.39 5.16 -10.46
C ALA A 39 2.04 3.85 -9.96
N VAL A 40 2.05 3.62 -8.64
CA VAL A 40 2.69 2.44 -8.05
C VAL A 40 1.75 1.27 -7.81
N ARG A 41 0.44 1.42 -8.05
CA ARG A 41 -0.55 0.34 -7.93
C ARG A 41 -0.73 -0.34 -9.28
N PRO A 42 -0.29 -1.60 -9.46
CA PRO A 42 -0.57 -2.36 -10.67
C PRO A 42 -2.09 -2.53 -10.84
N THR A 43 -2.62 -2.25 -12.04
CA THR A 43 -4.04 -2.44 -12.38
C THR A 43 -4.53 -3.87 -12.13
N HIS A 44 -3.64 -4.85 -12.24
CA HIS A 44 -3.92 -6.27 -12.02
C HIS A 44 -3.28 -6.83 -10.75
N ARG A 45 -3.00 -5.99 -9.74
CA ARG A 45 -2.45 -6.48 -8.48
C ARG A 45 -3.46 -7.43 -7.82
N VAL A 46 -3.11 -8.71 -7.78
CA VAL A 46 -3.83 -9.69 -6.96
C VAL A 46 -3.57 -9.31 -5.50
N LYS A 47 -4.64 -8.92 -4.80
CA LYS A 47 -4.61 -8.75 -3.34
C LYS A 47 -4.61 -10.14 -2.70
N LEU A 48 -3.49 -10.85 -2.79
CA LEU A 48 -3.39 -12.28 -2.44
C LEU A 48 -3.97 -12.58 -1.05
N GLY A 49 -3.66 -11.76 -0.03
CA GLY A 49 -4.23 -11.94 1.30
C GLY A 49 -5.76 -11.80 1.33
N THR A 50 -6.33 -10.84 0.61
CA THR A 50 -7.79 -10.68 0.48
C THR A 50 -8.41 -11.86 -0.26
N LEU A 51 -7.78 -12.31 -1.35
CA LEU A 51 -8.24 -13.46 -2.12
C LEU A 51 -8.25 -14.74 -1.29
N LEU A 52 -7.15 -15.04 -0.59
CA LEU A 52 -7.04 -16.20 0.29
C LEU A 52 -8.04 -16.13 1.44
N SER A 53 -8.24 -14.95 2.04
CA SER A 53 -9.24 -14.75 3.08
C SER A 53 -10.67 -14.99 2.58
N ALA A 54 -10.99 -14.56 1.35
CA ALA A 54 -12.29 -14.83 0.73
C ALA A 54 -12.52 -16.33 0.49
N ILE A 55 -11.52 -17.03 -0.07
CA ILE A 55 -11.55 -18.49 -0.25
C ILE A 55 -11.80 -19.19 1.08
N GLY A 56 -11.09 -18.77 2.13
CA GLY A 56 -11.26 -19.36 3.47
C GLY A 56 -12.69 -19.20 4.00
N ARG A 57 -13.27 -18.01 3.86
CA ARG A 57 -14.67 -17.76 4.26
C ARG A 57 -15.67 -18.60 3.47
N GLU A 58 -15.50 -18.72 2.16
CA GLU A 58 -16.35 -19.57 1.31
C GLU A 58 -16.25 -21.05 1.68
N ALA A 59 -15.06 -21.51 2.08
CA ALA A 59 -14.84 -22.85 2.58
C ALA A 59 -15.34 -23.10 4.01
N GLY A 60 -15.87 -22.07 4.70
CA GLY A 60 -16.37 -22.17 6.06
C GLY A 60 -15.28 -22.21 7.14
N LEU A 61 -14.05 -21.80 6.82
CA LEU A 61 -12.96 -21.74 7.80
C LEU A 61 -13.33 -20.81 8.95
N THR A 62 -13.31 -21.36 10.16
CA THR A 62 -13.59 -20.69 11.42
C THR A 62 -12.30 -20.33 12.16
N GLU A 63 -12.38 -19.36 13.08
CA GLU A 63 -11.24 -18.98 13.92
C GLU A 63 -10.66 -20.17 14.70
N ALA A 64 -11.51 -21.12 15.10
CA ALA A 64 -11.10 -22.34 15.80
C ALA A 64 -10.19 -23.26 14.95
N GLU A 65 -10.33 -23.21 13.63
CA GLU A 65 -9.46 -23.94 12.69
C GLU A 65 -8.17 -23.17 12.39
N LEU A 66 -8.11 -21.88 12.72
CA LEU A 66 -6.92 -21.04 12.60
C LEU A 66 -6.00 -21.10 13.83
N GLU A 67 -6.56 -21.32 15.02
CA GLU A 67 -5.85 -21.47 16.30
C GLU A 67 -4.60 -22.39 16.26
N PRO A 68 -4.60 -23.56 15.58
CA PRO A 68 -3.39 -24.37 15.45
C PRO A 68 -2.25 -23.68 14.70
N PHE A 69 -2.55 -22.81 13.73
CA PHE A 69 -1.53 -22.11 12.94
C PHE A 69 -0.83 -21.01 13.74
N ASP A 70 -1.52 -20.36 14.67
CA ASP A 70 -0.87 -19.37 15.55
C ASP A 70 0.09 -20.02 16.54
N ARG A 71 -0.18 -21.24 16.99
CA ARG A 71 0.76 -22.03 17.81
C ARG A 71 1.98 -22.52 17.03
N LEU A 72 1.85 -22.69 15.71
CA LEU A 72 2.94 -23.07 14.80
C LEU A 72 3.77 -21.87 14.34
N ARG A 73 3.26 -20.64 14.54
CA ARG A 73 3.98 -19.41 14.22
C ARG A 73 5.13 -19.25 15.22
N GLY A 74 6.35 -19.51 14.77
CA GLY A 74 7.54 -19.23 15.58
C GLY A 74 7.60 -17.75 15.97
N GLU A 75 7.79 -17.46 17.25
CA GLU A 75 7.91 -16.07 17.74
C GLU A 75 9.25 -15.43 17.35
N THR A 76 10.18 -16.21 16.81
CA THR A 76 11.50 -15.72 16.40
C THR A 76 11.35 -14.81 15.19
N PRO A 77 11.71 -13.52 15.29
CA PRO A 77 11.69 -12.62 14.15
C PRO A 77 12.58 -13.18 13.03
N THR A 78 12.11 -13.12 11.79
CA THR A 78 12.94 -13.46 10.64
C THR A 78 14.16 -12.55 10.61
N ALA A 79 15.35 -13.14 10.45
CA ALA A 79 16.57 -12.36 10.29
C ALA A 79 16.42 -11.40 9.09
N PRO A 80 16.81 -10.13 9.22
CA PRO A 80 16.73 -9.18 8.12
C PRO A 80 17.57 -9.68 6.93
N MET A 81 17.04 -9.52 5.73
CA MET A 81 17.77 -9.85 4.50
C MET A 81 19.02 -8.97 4.37
N SER A 82 20.18 -9.59 4.12
CA SER A 82 21.41 -8.88 3.79
C SER A 82 21.38 -8.45 2.33
N PHE A 83 21.87 -7.24 2.05
CA PHE A 83 21.90 -6.64 0.71
C PHE A 83 23.33 -6.53 0.13
N GLU A 84 24.24 -7.44 0.51
CA GLU A 84 25.58 -7.52 -0.11
C GLU A 84 25.52 -8.07 -1.54
#